data_AF-A0A1S4CXE5-F1
#
_entry.id   AF-A0A1S4CXE5-F1
#
_cell.length_a   1.000
_cell.length_b   1.000
_cell.length_c   1.000
_cell.angle_alpha   90.00
_cell.angle_beta   90.00
_cell.angle_gamma   90.00
#
_symmetry.space_group_name_H-M   'P 1'
#
loop_
_entity.id
_entity.type
_entity.pdbx_description
1 polymer ?
#
loop_
_entity_poly.entity_id
_entity_poly.type
_entity_poly.pdbx_seq_one_letter_code
_entity_poly.pdbx_strand_id
1 'polypeptide(L)'
;MAAAATATGLSKKSFLPALSKPTLPSKLGRRNFSFGLKKHSPVITTANTAASSSGSGSTDNGAVSVTRMAPPLPPSPSTSRVKCHTISVFVGDESGIINRIAGVFARRGYNIESLAVGLNKDKALFTIVVSGTEKVLQQVVEQLNKLVNVLKVEDLSREPQVERELMLIKLNADASTKAEIMWLVDIFRGKIVDISEHFLTIEVTGDPGKMAAVLRNLSKFGIKELARTGKVHFHV
;
A
#
# COMPACT_ATOMS: atom_id res chain seq x y z
N MET A 1 75.58 -7.12 36.67
CA MET A 1 74.85 -8.26 37.25
C MET A 1 74.27 -7.80 38.58
N ALA A 2 73.04 -7.29 38.57
CA ALA A 2 72.37 -6.72 39.74
C ALA A 2 70.86 -6.90 39.57
N ALA A 3 70.22 -7.39 40.62
CA ALA A 3 68.79 -7.64 40.72
C ALA A 3 68.02 -6.35 41.06
N ALA A 4 66.80 -6.23 40.55
CA ALA A 4 65.80 -5.31 41.07
C ALA A 4 64.41 -5.96 40.95
N ALA A 5 63.79 -6.17 42.10
CA ALA A 5 62.40 -6.59 42.25
C ALA A 5 61.50 -5.35 42.33
N THR A 6 60.29 -5.40 41.76
CA THR A 6 59.21 -4.44 42.08
C THR A 6 57.82 -5.08 41.92
N ALA A 7 57.25 -5.42 43.08
CA ALA A 7 55.88 -5.21 43.54
C ALA A 7 54.66 -5.24 42.58
N THR A 8 53.77 -6.21 42.87
CA THR A 8 52.36 -6.03 43.28
C THR A 8 51.34 -5.46 42.28
N GLY A 9 50.37 -6.31 41.88
CA GLY A 9 49.15 -5.88 41.20
C GLY A 9 48.02 -6.93 41.26
N LEU A 10 46.93 -6.57 41.93
CA LEU A 10 45.79 -7.39 42.36
C LEU A 10 45.06 -8.18 41.26
N SER A 11 44.77 -9.45 41.56
CA SER A 11 43.76 -10.26 40.89
C SER A 11 42.36 -9.89 41.40
N LYS A 12 41.54 -9.29 40.53
CA LYS A 12 40.08 -9.20 40.73
C LYS A 12 39.37 -10.10 39.71
N LYS A 13 38.87 -11.22 40.21
CA LYS A 13 37.91 -12.11 39.54
C LYS A 13 36.62 -11.33 39.27
N SER A 14 36.29 -11.09 38.01
CA SER A 14 34.96 -10.63 37.61
C SER A 14 34.03 -11.83 37.50
N PHE A 15 33.18 -11.96 38.51
CA PHE A 15 31.95 -12.75 38.45
C PHE A 15 31.00 -12.09 37.44
N LEU A 16 30.71 -12.75 36.32
CA LEU A 16 29.55 -12.46 35.50
C LEU A 16 28.45 -13.47 35.85
N PRO A 17 27.27 -13.05 36.35
CA PRO A 17 26.15 -13.96 36.52
C PRO A 17 25.51 -14.27 35.16
N ALA A 18 25.30 -15.55 34.89
CA ALA A 18 24.62 -16.05 33.70
C ALA A 18 23.19 -15.51 33.60
N LEU A 19 22.86 -14.80 32.52
CA LEU A 19 21.49 -14.46 32.18
C LEU A 19 20.70 -15.74 31.86
N SER A 20 19.69 -16.02 32.68
CA SER A 20 18.67 -17.04 32.45
C SER A 20 17.85 -16.71 31.19
N LYS A 21 17.76 -17.66 30.26
CA LYS A 21 16.91 -17.58 29.06
C LYS A 21 15.44 -17.42 29.46
N PRO A 22 14.67 -16.49 28.86
CA PRO A 22 13.23 -16.42 29.07
C PRO A 22 12.54 -17.60 28.37
N THR A 23 11.88 -18.44 29.16
CA THR A 23 10.99 -19.52 28.73
C THR A 23 9.73 -18.93 28.08
N LEU A 24 9.50 -19.23 26.79
CA LEU A 24 8.24 -18.92 26.13
C LEU A 24 7.11 -19.80 26.70
N PRO A 25 5.94 -19.24 27.07
CA PRO A 25 4.77 -20.05 27.38
C PRO A 25 4.21 -20.69 26.10
N SER A 26 4.32 -22.01 26.03
CA SER A 26 3.63 -22.84 25.05
C SER A 26 2.13 -22.90 25.33
N LYS A 27 1.32 -22.83 24.26
CA LYS A 27 -0.14 -23.01 24.16
C LYS A 27 -0.97 -21.72 24.14
N LEU A 28 -1.08 -21.15 22.94
CA LEU A 28 -2.27 -20.41 22.54
C LEU A 28 -3.01 -21.23 21.46
N GLY A 29 -4.23 -21.64 21.78
CA GLY A 29 -5.04 -22.53 20.98
C GLY A 29 -5.29 -22.02 19.56
N ARG A 30 -5.05 -22.89 18.57
CA ARG A 30 -5.49 -22.71 17.18
C ARG A 30 -7.02 -22.64 17.15
N ARG A 31 -7.58 -21.45 17.04
CA ARG A 31 -8.95 -21.26 16.57
C ARG A 31 -8.93 -21.16 15.04
N ASN A 32 -9.47 -22.18 14.39
CA ASN A 32 -9.66 -22.21 12.94
C ASN A 32 -10.73 -21.19 12.56
N PHE A 33 -10.33 -20.08 11.94
CA PHE A 33 -11.25 -19.19 11.24
C PHE A 33 -11.33 -19.62 9.78
N SER A 34 -12.38 -20.36 9.44
CA SER A 34 -12.75 -20.65 8.05
C SER A 34 -13.39 -19.41 7.43
N PHE A 35 -12.64 -18.66 6.63
CA PHE A 35 -13.19 -17.59 5.79
C PHE A 35 -13.80 -18.21 4.52
N GLY A 36 -15.14 -18.24 4.46
CA GLY A 36 -15.88 -18.65 3.28
C GLY A 36 -15.80 -17.58 2.19
N LEU A 37 -14.99 -17.83 1.15
CA LEU A 37 -15.01 -17.06 -0.08
C LEU A 37 -16.26 -17.42 -0.89
N LYS A 38 -17.27 -16.55 -0.92
CA LYS A 38 -18.32 -16.58 -1.94
C LYS A 38 -17.74 -16.09 -3.26
N LYS A 39 -17.55 -17.01 -4.22
CA LYS A 39 -17.29 -16.69 -5.64
C LYS A 39 -18.54 -16.07 -6.25
N HIS A 40 -18.43 -14.84 -6.74
CA HIS A 40 -19.38 -14.29 -7.72
C HIS A 40 -18.72 -14.35 -9.11
N SER A 41 -19.22 -15.23 -9.97
CA SER A 41 -18.94 -15.24 -11.40
C SER A 41 -19.92 -14.30 -12.11
N PRO A 42 -19.51 -13.48 -13.09
CA PRO A 42 -20.46 -12.74 -13.91
C PRO A 42 -21.03 -13.63 -15.02
N VAL A 43 -22.34 -13.57 -15.16
CA VAL A 43 -23.14 -14.22 -16.21
C VAL A 43 -22.94 -13.46 -17.52
N ILE A 44 -22.49 -14.16 -18.57
CA ILE A 44 -22.45 -13.66 -19.96
C ILE A 44 -23.75 -14.13 -20.62
N THR A 45 -24.67 -13.20 -20.88
CA THR A 45 -25.88 -13.46 -21.68
C THR A 45 -25.59 -13.17 -23.14
N THR A 46 -25.56 -14.22 -23.94
CA THR A 46 -25.49 -14.20 -25.41
C THR A 46 -26.80 -13.67 -25.99
N ALA A 47 -26.75 -12.57 -26.74
CA ALA A 47 -27.88 -12.06 -27.49
C ALA A 47 -27.91 -12.68 -28.91
N ASN A 48 -29.04 -13.33 -29.22
CA ASN A 48 -29.36 -13.92 -30.52
C ASN A 48 -29.33 -12.88 -31.65
N THR A 49 -28.67 -13.23 -32.75
CA THR A 49 -28.81 -12.56 -34.05
C THR A 49 -29.89 -13.28 -34.86
N ALA A 50 -31.05 -12.66 -35.00
CA ALA A 50 -32.09 -13.06 -35.95
C ALA A 50 -32.47 -11.82 -36.77
N ALA A 51 -32.13 -11.82 -38.06
CA ALA A 51 -32.70 -10.91 -39.04
C ALA A 51 -32.73 -11.61 -40.40
N SER A 52 -33.92 -12.03 -40.79
CA SER A 52 -34.30 -12.49 -42.12
C SER A 52 -34.94 -11.35 -42.91
N SER A 53 -34.76 -11.43 -44.23
CA SER A 53 -35.65 -10.98 -45.31
C SER A 53 -35.93 -9.48 -45.50
N SER A 54 -35.31 -8.98 -46.56
CA SER A 54 -35.75 -7.88 -47.43
C SER A 54 -37.12 -8.15 -48.07
N GLY A 55 -38.00 -7.15 -48.06
CA GLY A 55 -39.24 -7.11 -48.84
C GLY A 55 -39.67 -5.67 -49.10
N SER A 56 -39.66 -5.28 -50.38
CA SER A 56 -40.01 -3.98 -50.96
C SER A 56 -41.52 -3.82 -51.18
N GLY A 57 -42.06 -2.62 -50.97
CA GLY A 57 -43.45 -2.28 -51.34
C GLY A 57 -43.77 -0.80 -51.10
N SER A 58 -44.53 -0.20 -52.02
CA SER A 58 -44.63 1.22 -52.37
C SER A 58 -45.78 2.03 -51.72
N THR A 59 -45.66 3.36 -51.87
CA THR A 59 -46.69 4.40 -52.16
C THR A 59 -47.47 5.15 -51.05
N ASP A 60 -47.50 6.48 -51.26
CA ASP A 60 -48.49 7.54 -50.97
C ASP A 60 -48.55 8.36 -49.65
N ASN A 61 -48.13 9.64 -49.82
CA ASN A 61 -48.76 10.93 -49.48
C ASN A 61 -49.42 11.20 -48.12
N GLY A 62 -48.93 12.26 -47.44
CA GLY A 62 -49.69 12.97 -46.40
C GLY A 62 -48.83 13.87 -45.52
N ALA A 63 -48.87 15.18 -45.75
CA ALA A 63 -48.17 16.19 -44.95
C ALA A 63 -48.72 16.28 -43.52
N VAL A 64 -47.85 16.17 -42.51
CA VAL A 64 -48.08 16.69 -41.15
C VAL A 64 -46.78 17.27 -40.62
N SER A 65 -46.74 18.59 -40.47
CA SER A 65 -45.68 19.32 -39.78
C SER A 65 -45.71 18.97 -38.29
N VAL A 66 -44.93 17.97 -37.89
CA VAL A 66 -44.67 17.71 -36.47
C VAL A 66 -43.40 18.47 -36.10
N THR A 67 -43.57 19.55 -35.34
CA THR A 67 -42.52 20.23 -34.59
C THR A 67 -41.60 19.19 -33.97
N ARG A 68 -40.37 19.08 -34.49
CA ARG A 68 -39.32 18.26 -33.87
C ARG A 68 -38.94 18.93 -32.55
N MET A 69 -39.66 18.58 -31.48
CA MET A 69 -39.18 18.76 -30.13
C MET A 69 -37.90 17.93 -30.04
N ALA A 70 -36.76 18.60 -29.97
CA ALA A 70 -35.49 17.93 -29.72
C ALA A 70 -35.65 17.07 -28.46
N PRO A 71 -35.20 15.80 -28.46
CA PRO A 71 -35.26 14.99 -27.27
C PRO A 71 -34.47 15.69 -26.15
N PRO A 72 -34.99 15.71 -24.90
CA PRO A 72 -34.29 16.34 -23.80
C PRO A 72 -32.93 15.67 -23.63
N LEU A 73 -31.87 16.49 -23.62
CA LEU A 73 -30.52 16.04 -23.34
C LEU A 73 -30.52 15.17 -22.08
N PRO A 74 -29.93 13.97 -22.11
CA PRO A 74 -29.87 13.14 -20.92
C PRO A 74 -29.11 13.91 -19.81
N PRO A 75 -29.60 13.87 -18.55
CA PRO A 75 -28.85 14.44 -17.44
C PRO A 75 -27.47 13.78 -17.38
N SER A 76 -26.42 14.60 -17.38
CA SER A 76 -25.05 14.13 -17.26
C SER A 76 -24.92 13.26 -16.00
N PRO A 77 -24.32 12.05 -16.09
CA PRO A 77 -24.15 11.22 -14.91
C PRO A 77 -23.09 11.85 -14.02
N SER A 78 -23.52 12.55 -12.97
CA SER A 78 -22.69 12.90 -11.81
C SER A 78 -22.44 11.64 -10.97
N THR A 79 -22.01 10.56 -11.61
CA THR A 79 -21.54 9.36 -10.94
C THR A 79 -20.23 9.72 -10.24
N SER A 80 -20.31 9.97 -8.93
CA SER A 80 -19.14 10.11 -8.07
C SER A 80 -18.37 8.80 -8.07
N ARG A 81 -17.44 8.67 -9.01
CA ARG A 81 -16.60 7.49 -9.18
C ARG A 81 -15.61 7.45 -8.03
N VAL A 82 -15.45 6.28 -7.42
CA VAL A 82 -14.42 6.05 -6.40
C VAL A 82 -13.05 6.24 -7.03
N LYS A 83 -12.21 7.09 -6.43
CA LYS A 83 -10.83 7.38 -6.83
C LYS A 83 -9.92 7.25 -5.62
N CYS A 84 -8.62 7.06 -5.87
CA CYS A 84 -7.60 7.18 -4.84
C CYS A 84 -7.22 8.66 -4.69
N HIS A 85 -7.19 9.12 -3.45
CA HIS A 85 -6.86 10.48 -3.07
C HIS A 85 -5.67 10.46 -2.12
N THR A 86 -4.67 11.31 -2.37
CA THR A 86 -3.48 11.43 -1.53
C THR A 86 -3.59 12.72 -0.73
N ILE A 87 -3.53 12.61 0.59
CA ILE A 87 -3.65 13.72 1.53
C ILE A 87 -2.35 13.83 2.31
N SER A 88 -1.81 15.03 2.41
CA SER A 88 -0.70 15.38 3.29
C SER A 88 -1.23 16.12 4.52
N VAL A 89 -0.84 15.69 5.71
CA VAL A 89 -1.25 16.31 6.98
C VAL A 89 0.00 16.72 7.74
N PHE A 90 0.14 18.02 7.96
CA PHE A 90 1.19 18.62 8.78
C PHE A 90 0.69 18.72 10.21
N VAL A 91 1.46 18.18 11.14
CA VAL A 91 1.10 18.14 12.56
C VAL A 91 2.29 18.63 13.37
N GLY A 92 2.02 19.35 14.46
CA GLY A 92 3.01 19.53 15.52
C GLY A 92 3.37 18.18 16.17
N ASP A 93 4.64 18.00 16.51
CA ASP A 93 5.12 16.78 17.17
C ASP A 93 4.62 16.72 18.63
N GLU A 94 3.43 16.13 18.83
CA GLU A 94 2.85 15.85 20.14
C GLU A 94 2.60 14.36 20.36
N SER A 95 2.83 13.91 21.60
CA SER A 95 2.58 12.53 21.99
C SER A 95 1.13 12.13 21.73
N GLY A 96 0.94 10.96 21.11
CA GLY A 96 -0.37 10.40 20.83
C GLY A 96 -1.05 10.91 19.56
N ILE A 97 -0.39 11.74 18.74
CA ILE A 97 -1.01 12.22 17.50
C ILE A 97 -1.36 11.09 16.53
N ILE A 98 -0.48 10.09 16.37
CA ILE A 98 -0.72 8.95 15.46
C ILE A 98 -2.06 8.28 15.78
N ASN A 99 -2.33 8.07 17.08
CA ASN A 99 -3.58 7.46 17.54
C ASN A 99 -4.79 8.35 17.27
N ARG A 100 -4.63 9.67 17.41
CA ARG A 100 -5.71 10.64 17.16
C ARG A 100 -6.08 10.69 15.68
N ILE A 101 -5.08 10.72 14.79
CA ILE A 101 -5.28 10.67 13.34
C ILE A 101 -5.89 9.33 12.94
N ALA A 102 -5.31 8.21 13.38
CA ALA A 102 -5.85 6.88 13.12
C ALA A 102 -7.31 6.73 13.58
N GLY A 103 -7.67 7.34 14.71
CA GLY A 103 -9.03 7.36 15.23
C GLY A 103 -10.04 8.05 14.31
N VAL A 104 -9.66 9.09 13.57
CA VAL A 104 -10.54 9.76 12.58
C VAL A 104 -10.92 8.79 11.46
N PHE A 105 -9.96 8.00 10.99
CA PHE A 105 -10.18 7.01 9.94
C PHE A 105 -10.95 5.78 10.44
N ALA A 106 -10.56 5.25 11.61
CA ALA A 106 -11.17 4.05 12.19
C ALA A 106 -12.64 4.27 12.56
N ARG A 107 -12.99 5.42 13.16
CA ARG A 107 -14.37 5.68 13.62
C ARG A 107 -15.39 5.76 12.49
N ARG A 108 -14.98 6.25 11.32
CA ARG A 108 -15.86 6.41 10.15
C ARG A 108 -15.71 5.33 9.10
N GLY A 109 -14.78 4.39 9.30
CA GLY A 109 -14.54 3.30 8.36
C GLY A 109 -14.01 3.79 7.01
N TYR A 110 -13.17 4.84 7.00
CA TYR A 110 -12.54 5.30 5.76
C TYR A 110 -11.51 4.28 5.28
N ASN A 111 -11.52 3.96 3.98
CA ASN A 111 -10.62 2.96 3.42
C ASN A 111 -9.23 3.55 3.14
N ILE A 112 -8.27 3.25 4.01
CA ILE A 112 -6.87 3.65 3.85
C ILE A 112 -6.14 2.62 2.98
N GLU A 113 -5.61 3.04 1.84
CA GLU A 113 -4.75 2.22 0.99
C GLU A 113 -3.29 2.26 1.48
N SER A 114 -2.84 3.42 1.97
CA SER A 114 -1.49 3.60 2.49
C SER A 114 -1.43 4.71 3.53
N LEU A 115 -0.57 4.55 4.53
CA LEU A 115 -0.26 5.57 5.51
C LEU A 115 1.24 5.53 5.77
N ALA A 116 1.90 6.66 5.55
CA ALA A 116 3.31 6.86 5.86
C ALA A 116 3.44 8.07 6.79
N VAL A 117 4.39 7.98 7.72
CA VAL A 117 4.68 9.06 8.68
C VAL A 117 6.15 9.43 8.57
N GLY A 118 6.41 10.68 8.21
CA GLY A 118 7.73 11.29 8.24
C GLY A 118 7.88 12.18 9.46
N LEU A 119 8.85 11.90 10.33
CA LEU A 119 9.20 12.78 11.43
C LEU A 119 10.23 13.82 10.96
N ASN A 120 9.98 15.08 11.25
CA ASN A 120 10.89 16.21 11.06
C ASN A 120 11.08 16.91 12.41
N LYS A 121 12.09 17.78 12.54
CA LYS A 121 12.57 18.31 13.84
C LYS A 121 11.48 18.74 14.81
N ASP A 122 10.44 19.43 14.32
CA ASP A 122 9.32 19.94 15.15
C ASP A 122 7.94 19.56 14.57
N LYS A 123 7.90 18.72 13.54
CA LYS A 123 6.68 18.44 12.77
C LYS A 123 6.63 16.99 12.33
N ALA A 124 5.46 16.38 12.43
CA ALA A 124 5.17 15.11 11.79
C ALA A 124 4.38 15.36 10.50
N LEU A 125 4.79 14.72 9.42
CA LEU A 125 4.10 14.72 8.14
C LEU A 125 3.47 13.35 7.91
N PHE A 126 2.14 13.33 7.81
CA PHE A 126 1.40 12.13 7.46
C PHE A 126 1.04 12.19 5.99
N THR A 127 1.43 11.18 5.23
CA THR A 127 0.96 10.95 3.87
C THR A 127 -0.05 9.82 3.91
N ILE A 128 -1.30 10.11 3.56
CA ILE A 128 -2.40 9.16 3.67
C ILE A 128 -3.07 9.04 2.30
N VAL A 129 -3.11 7.82 1.78
CA VAL A 129 -3.84 7.48 0.56
C VAL A 129 -5.17 6.86 0.95
N VAL A 130 -6.26 7.50 0.54
CA VAL A 130 -7.63 7.07 0.83
C VAL A 130 -8.33 6.75 -0.48
N SER A 131 -9.09 5.67 -0.52
CA SER A 131 -9.97 5.39 -1.66
C SER A 131 -11.41 5.75 -1.31
N GLY A 132 -12.04 6.58 -2.15
CA GLY A 132 -13.37 7.08 -1.86
C GLY A 132 -13.92 7.98 -2.97
N THR A 133 -15.09 8.55 -2.71
CA THR A 133 -15.64 9.63 -3.54
C THR A 133 -15.09 10.99 -3.07
N GLU A 134 -15.16 12.02 -3.92
CA GLU A 134 -14.77 13.39 -3.55
C GLU A 134 -15.44 13.87 -2.24
N LYS A 135 -16.70 13.49 -2.00
CA LYS A 135 -17.42 13.82 -0.77
C LYS A 135 -16.77 13.20 0.47
N VAL A 136 -16.29 11.97 0.35
CA VAL A 136 -15.58 11.27 1.45
C VAL A 136 -14.24 11.96 1.71
N LEU A 137 -13.50 12.34 0.67
CA LEU A 137 -12.27 13.11 0.81
C LEU A 137 -12.52 14.43 1.55
N GLN A 138 -13.52 15.22 1.11
CA GLN A 138 -13.84 16.49 1.74
C GLN A 138 -14.18 16.33 3.23
N GLN A 139 -14.97 15.30 3.57
CA GLN A 139 -15.25 14.96 4.96
C GLN A 139 -13.98 14.58 5.73
N VAL A 140 -13.07 13.80 5.17
CA VAL A 140 -11.79 13.44 5.82
C VAL A 140 -11.00 14.73 6.13
N VAL A 141 -10.85 15.61 5.15
CA VAL A 141 -10.11 16.87 5.28
C VAL A 141 -10.72 17.77 6.35
N GLU A 142 -12.04 17.96 6.36
CA GLU A 142 -12.73 18.74 7.39
C GLU A 142 -12.52 18.19 8.80
N GLN A 143 -12.33 16.88 8.93
CA GLN A 143 -12.29 16.21 10.22
C GLN A 143 -10.87 16.16 10.77
N LEU A 144 -9.88 16.10 9.89
CA LEU A 144 -8.48 16.31 10.24
C LEU A 144 -8.24 17.76 10.67
N ASN A 145 -8.83 18.75 9.98
CA ASN A 145 -8.71 20.17 10.35
C ASN A 145 -9.35 20.52 11.71
N LYS A 146 -10.24 19.68 12.24
CA LYS A 146 -10.83 19.86 13.59
C LYS A 146 -9.89 19.41 14.72
N LEU A 147 -8.80 18.71 14.40
CA LEU A 147 -7.83 18.28 15.40
C LEU A 147 -6.93 19.45 15.78
N VAL A 148 -6.86 19.78 17.07
CA VAL A 148 -6.10 20.93 17.61
C VAL A 148 -4.64 20.95 17.16
N ASN A 149 -4.03 19.78 16.97
CA ASN A 149 -2.59 19.65 16.70
C ASN A 149 -2.27 19.65 15.19
N VAL A 150 -3.30 19.61 14.33
CA VAL A 150 -3.11 19.64 12.87
C VAL A 150 -2.86 21.08 12.45
N LEU A 151 -1.70 21.33 11.86
CA LEU A 151 -1.27 22.64 11.38
C LEU A 151 -1.85 22.94 10.00
N LYS A 152 -1.85 21.95 9.11
CA LYS A 152 -2.31 22.09 7.73
C LYS A 152 -2.69 20.73 7.14
N VAL A 153 -3.72 20.71 6.30
CA VAL A 153 -4.10 19.56 5.47
C VAL A 153 -4.08 20.00 4.01
N GLU A 154 -3.38 19.24 3.16
CA GLU A 154 -3.25 19.48 1.72
C GLU A 154 -3.73 18.26 0.95
N ASP A 155 -4.47 18.47 -0.13
CA ASP A 155 -4.84 17.42 -1.08
C ASP A 155 -3.83 17.42 -2.24
N LEU A 156 -2.98 16.39 -2.28
CA LEU A 156 -1.96 16.22 -3.31
C LEU A 156 -2.47 15.45 -4.53
N SER A 157 -3.74 15.03 -4.55
CA SER A 157 -4.29 14.18 -5.60
C SER A 157 -4.24 14.79 -7.00
N ARG A 158 -4.14 16.13 -7.10
CA ARG A 158 -4.16 16.88 -8.37
C ARG A 158 -2.80 17.48 -8.71
N GLU A 159 -1.81 17.31 -7.85
CA GLU A 159 -0.49 17.92 -7.98
C GLU A 159 0.52 16.90 -8.51
N PRO A 160 1.56 17.35 -9.24
CA PRO A 160 2.65 16.47 -9.64
C PRO A 160 3.41 16.02 -8.40
N GLN A 161 3.45 14.70 -8.19
CA GLN A 161 4.09 14.09 -7.02
C GLN A 161 5.01 12.95 -7.43
N VAL A 162 6.10 12.78 -6.69
CA VAL A 162 6.97 11.61 -6.77
C VAL A 162 6.52 10.59 -5.74
N GLU A 163 6.11 9.42 -6.23
CA GLU A 163 5.73 8.29 -5.39
C GLU A 163 6.88 7.30 -5.27
N ARG A 164 7.25 6.96 -4.04
CA ARG A 164 8.26 5.93 -3.75
C ARG A 164 7.81 5.01 -2.65
N GLU A 165 8.16 3.75 -2.82
CA GLU A 165 7.93 2.70 -1.85
C GLU A 165 9.16 1.81 -1.75
N LEU A 166 9.42 1.33 -0.53
CA LEU A 166 10.44 0.33 -0.25
C LEU A 166 9.75 -1.00 0.09
N MET A 167 10.29 -2.08 -0.48
CA MET A 167 9.80 -3.42 -0.30
C MET A 167 10.97 -4.37 -0.01
N LEU A 168 10.86 -5.11 1.10
CA LEU A 168 11.74 -6.24 1.43
C LEU A 168 11.01 -7.54 1.10
N ILE A 169 11.69 -8.43 0.38
CA ILE A 169 11.14 -9.72 -0.02
C ILE A 169 12.10 -10.83 0.38
N LYS A 170 11.60 -11.80 1.13
CA LYS A 170 12.30 -13.05 1.41
C LYS A 170 11.78 -14.13 0.49
N LEU A 171 12.67 -14.73 -0.28
CA LEU A 171 12.37 -15.73 -1.29
C LEU A 171 13.02 -17.06 -0.92
N ASN A 172 12.42 -18.17 -1.35
CA ASN A 172 13.13 -19.44 -1.41
C ASN A 172 14.16 -19.37 -2.56
N ALA A 173 15.39 -19.79 -2.28
CA ALA A 173 16.49 -19.70 -3.24
C ALA A 173 17.38 -20.93 -3.13
N ASP A 174 17.07 -21.95 -3.93
CA ASP A 174 17.94 -23.10 -4.13
C ASP A 174 19.16 -22.72 -4.98
N ALA A 175 20.23 -23.51 -4.90
CA ALA A 175 21.48 -23.25 -5.62
C ALA A 175 21.29 -23.03 -7.14
N SER A 176 20.31 -23.70 -7.75
CA SER A 176 19.96 -23.55 -9.18
C SER A 176 19.23 -22.24 -9.50
N THR A 177 18.34 -21.78 -8.60
CA THR A 177 17.49 -20.59 -8.81
C THR A 177 18.17 -19.29 -8.39
N LYS A 178 19.17 -19.38 -7.50
CA LYS A 178 19.82 -18.23 -6.87
C LYS A 178 20.44 -17.27 -7.89
N ALA A 179 21.10 -17.79 -8.92
CA ALA A 179 21.69 -16.98 -9.99
C ALA A 179 20.62 -16.21 -10.79
N GLU A 180 19.48 -16.85 -11.08
CA GLU A 180 18.36 -16.21 -11.80
C GLU A 180 17.72 -15.10 -10.95
N ILE A 181 17.52 -15.35 -9.65
CA ILE A 181 16.99 -14.34 -8.72
C ILE A 181 17.94 -13.15 -8.64
N MET A 182 19.25 -13.38 -8.51
CA MET A 182 20.25 -12.31 -8.48
C MET A 182 20.22 -11.45 -9.75
N TRP A 183 20.09 -12.09 -10.91
CA TRP A 183 19.97 -11.39 -12.19
C TRP A 183 18.70 -10.54 -12.28
N LEU A 184 17.56 -11.07 -11.84
CA LEU A 184 16.31 -10.30 -11.77
C LEU A 184 16.40 -9.12 -10.81
N VAL A 185 17.04 -9.29 -9.66
CA VAL A 185 17.27 -8.20 -8.70
C VAL A 185 18.07 -7.08 -9.35
N ASP A 186 19.11 -7.41 -10.12
CA ASP A 186 19.92 -6.41 -10.82
C ASP A 186 19.13 -5.65 -11.90
N ILE A 187 18.31 -6.35 -12.69
CA ILE A 187 17.39 -5.72 -13.67
C ILE A 187 16.46 -4.71 -12.98
N PHE A 188 15.88 -5.09 -11.85
CA PHE A 188 15.02 -4.21 -11.08
C PHE A 188 15.79 -3.18 -10.25
N ARG A 189 17.13 -3.09 -10.37
CA ARG A 189 17.98 -2.21 -9.57
C ARG A 189 17.70 -2.34 -8.07
N GLY A 190 17.45 -3.57 -7.64
CA GLY A 190 17.29 -3.95 -6.24
C GLY A 190 18.65 -4.22 -5.61
N LYS A 191 18.64 -4.49 -4.30
CA LYS A 191 19.81 -4.86 -3.53
C LYS A 191 19.56 -6.17 -2.83
N ILE A 192 20.60 -6.98 -2.68
CA ILE A 192 20.55 -8.20 -1.88
C ILE A 192 20.98 -7.80 -0.47
N VAL A 193 20.10 -8.01 0.51
CA VAL A 193 20.33 -7.63 1.90
C VAL A 193 20.87 -8.82 2.70
N ASP A 194 20.39 -10.03 2.39
CA ASP A 194 20.82 -11.25 3.08
C ASP A 194 20.83 -12.45 2.12
N ILE A 195 21.80 -13.34 2.34
CA ILE A 195 22.03 -14.54 1.56
C ILE A 195 22.19 -15.71 2.53
N SER A 196 21.21 -16.62 2.51
CA SER A 196 21.25 -17.89 3.24
C SER A 196 21.39 -19.07 2.26
N GLU A 197 21.49 -20.29 2.80
CA GLU A 197 21.56 -21.52 2.00
C GLU A 197 20.27 -21.77 1.21
N HIS A 198 19.12 -21.60 1.86
CA HIS A 198 17.80 -21.83 1.25
C HIS A 198 16.99 -20.54 1.01
N PHE A 199 17.48 -19.39 1.48
CA PHE A 199 16.73 -18.14 1.38
C PHE A 199 17.58 -17.01 0.82
N LEU A 200 16.92 -16.10 0.11
CA LEU A 200 17.50 -14.83 -0.33
C LEU A 200 16.57 -13.70 0.11
N THR A 201 17.13 -12.67 0.75
CA THR A 201 16.37 -11.47 1.09
C THR A 201 16.83 -10.31 0.22
N ILE A 202 15.87 -9.67 -0.43
CA ILE A 202 16.11 -8.57 -1.36
C ILE A 202 15.37 -7.32 -0.91
N GLU A 203 15.96 -6.18 -1.22
CA GLU A 203 15.38 -4.85 -1.08
C GLU A 203 15.16 -4.25 -2.46
N VAL A 204 13.96 -3.72 -2.69
CA VAL A 204 13.67 -2.98 -3.91
C VAL A 204 12.96 -1.68 -3.55
N THR A 205 13.39 -0.59 -4.19
CA THR A 205 12.76 0.73 -4.07
C THR A 205 12.29 1.21 -5.44
N GLY A 206 11.11 1.81 -5.51
CA GLY A 206 10.50 2.20 -6.77
C GLY A 206 9.11 2.80 -6.66
N ASP A 207 8.51 3.06 -7.82
CA ASP A 207 7.09 3.37 -7.94
C ASP A 207 6.22 2.11 -7.74
N PRO A 208 4.90 2.27 -7.47
CA PRO A 208 3.99 1.15 -7.30
C PRO A 208 3.93 0.19 -8.50
N GLY A 209 4.13 0.70 -9.72
CA GLY A 209 4.16 -0.11 -10.94
C GLY A 209 5.36 -1.06 -10.96
N LYS A 210 6.55 -0.54 -10.62
CA LYS A 210 7.77 -1.33 -10.45
C LYS A 210 7.63 -2.36 -9.33
N MET A 211 7.06 -1.99 -8.18
CA MET A 211 6.83 -2.94 -7.07
C MET A 211 5.94 -4.11 -7.52
N ALA A 212 4.85 -3.81 -8.23
CA ALA A 212 3.96 -4.84 -8.76
C ALA A 212 4.66 -5.74 -9.79
N ALA A 213 5.52 -5.18 -10.65
CA ALA A 213 6.29 -5.95 -11.61
C ALA A 213 7.31 -6.89 -10.94
N VAL A 214 8.02 -6.41 -9.92
CA VAL A 214 8.95 -7.20 -9.10
C VAL A 214 8.22 -8.38 -8.47
N LEU A 215 7.08 -8.13 -7.81
CA LEU A 215 6.30 -9.17 -7.15
C LEU A 215 5.83 -10.24 -8.15
N ARG A 216 5.33 -9.83 -9.32
CA ARG A 216 4.89 -10.76 -10.38
C ARG A 216 6.02 -11.67 -10.86
N ASN A 217 7.20 -11.09 -11.14
CA ASN A 217 8.34 -11.85 -11.66
C ASN A 217 8.97 -12.77 -10.60
N LEU A 218 8.93 -12.39 -9.33
CA LEU A 218 9.53 -13.16 -8.25
C LEU A 218 8.57 -14.17 -7.60
N SER A 219 7.27 -14.07 -7.86
CA SER A 219 6.26 -14.99 -7.33
C SER A 219 6.54 -16.46 -7.69
N LYS A 220 7.20 -16.72 -8.83
CA LYS A 220 7.56 -18.07 -9.28
C LYS A 220 8.59 -18.79 -8.40
N PHE A 221 9.40 -18.05 -7.63
CA PHE A 221 10.42 -18.64 -6.75
C PHE A 221 9.89 -18.98 -5.35
N GLY A 222 8.65 -18.60 -5.04
CA GLY A 222 8.06 -18.79 -3.72
C GLY A 222 8.47 -17.69 -2.74
N ILE A 223 7.56 -16.73 -2.53
CA ILE A 223 7.73 -15.65 -1.55
C ILE A 223 7.38 -16.18 -0.17
N LYS A 224 8.34 -16.12 0.75
CA LYS A 224 8.17 -16.55 2.15
C LYS A 224 7.69 -15.41 3.03
N GLU A 225 8.22 -14.22 2.82
CA GLU A 225 7.90 -13.03 3.62
C GLU A 225 7.98 -11.78 2.75
N LEU A 226 7.10 -10.82 3.04
CA LEU A 226 6.99 -9.56 2.33
C LEU A 226 6.76 -8.43 3.35
N ALA A 227 7.63 -7.43 3.34
CA ALA A 227 7.43 -6.20 4.12
C ALA A 227 7.44 -5.00 3.17
N ARG A 228 6.49 -4.07 3.35
CA ARG A 228 6.32 -2.87 2.52
C ARG A 228 6.12 -1.65 3.42
N THR A 229 6.76 -0.54 3.10
CA THR A 229 6.74 0.69 3.91
C THR A 229 5.51 1.57 3.68
N GLY A 230 4.71 1.28 2.66
CA GLY A 230 3.68 2.19 2.15
C GLY A 230 4.24 3.22 1.16
N LYS A 231 3.33 3.93 0.49
CA LYS A 231 3.65 4.93 -0.54
C LYS A 231 4.05 6.24 0.13
N VAL A 232 5.33 6.58 0.04
CA VAL A 232 5.81 7.91 0.38
C VAL A 232 5.56 8.80 -0.83
N HIS A 233 4.86 9.90 -0.60
CA HIS A 233 4.62 10.90 -1.64
C HIS A 233 5.44 12.14 -1.28
N PHE A 234 6.13 12.67 -2.29
CA PHE A 234 6.85 13.92 -2.17
C PHE A 234 6.36 14.85 -3.27
N HIS A 235 5.82 16.01 -2.86
CA HIS A 235 5.43 17.07 -3.79
C HIS A 235 6.70 17.65 -4.44
N VAL A 236 6.68 17.87 -5.76
CA VAL A 236 7.82 18.39 -6.54
C VAL A 236 7.63 19.86 -6.88
#